data_AF-A0A261FWL5-F1
#
_entry.id   AF-A0A261FWL5-F1
#
_cell.length_a   1.000
_cell.length_b   1.000
_cell.length_c   1.000
_cell.angle_alpha   90.00
_cell.angle_beta   90.00
_cell.angle_gamma   90.00
#
_symmetry.space_group_name_H-M   'P 1'
#
loop_
_entity.id
_entity.type
_entity.pdbx_description
1 polymer ?
#
loop_
_entity_poly.entity_id
_entity_poly.type
_entity_poly.pdbx_seq_one_letter_code
_entity_poly.pdbx_strand_id
1 'polypeptide(L)'
;MSVEVPEMEELLRLVPTAQYGDASPGDSHENSHGGHHSESSHAPRGASQGEFRGGALHLSSLLPAVSSAIGHPIATAVHSDPRHLQAALGLPDVKSAIVVLVDGLGYWNIAMRLGHAPTLRSLMNDAANQRPISTCAPSTTVAAMATFGTGTCPGLTGMTGYTQKNPLTGQLSQLIQFKEALEPADLQRQPTVFERLRERGVRVTSSGLPKFANSPLTQAALRGSDYIGSVTPRDRVLAACKSASAPGLSYLYIRDADKVGHNYGWNSDQWIAAFERIDAQLGLLRRSAPAGTLILITADHGMVGADPAERIDIAEEPRLSQGVELVGGEPRSVMLYADRNTSADELAARWTEFLGDRALVRTKTQAIEQGVFGAVDARVLPMIGDVLVQATGAVTIVDSRSQAEKATRLPSVHGSQTRLEMDIPCLVDVV
;
A
#
# COMPACT_ATOMS: atom_id res chain seq x y z
N MET A 1 25.49 -3.06 -11.74
CA MET A 1 25.04 -1.73 -12.22
C MET A 1 24.26 -1.10 -11.09
N SER A 2 24.58 0.15 -10.72
CA SER A 2 23.80 0.87 -9.69
C SER A 2 22.43 1.24 -10.26
N VAL A 3 21.38 1.06 -9.46
CA VAL A 3 20.05 1.59 -9.80
C VAL A 3 20.14 3.10 -9.89
N GLU A 4 19.78 3.67 -11.03
CA GLU A 4 19.70 5.11 -11.21
C GLU A 4 18.53 5.64 -10.36
N VAL A 5 18.83 6.55 -9.43
CA VAL A 5 17.83 7.13 -8.54
C VAL A 5 17.37 8.45 -9.15
N PRO A 6 16.07 8.62 -9.47
CA PRO A 6 15.54 9.89 -9.93
C PRO A 6 15.74 11.00 -8.90
N GLU A 7 15.77 12.24 -9.37
CA GLU A 7 15.84 13.40 -8.49
C GLU A 7 14.65 13.41 -7.51
N MET A 8 14.88 13.91 -6.28
CA MET A 8 13.85 13.90 -5.22
C MET A 8 12.57 14.62 -5.65
N GLU A 9 12.68 15.70 -6.44
CA GLU A 9 11.51 16.42 -6.95
C GLU A 9 10.64 15.51 -7.84
N GLU A 10 11.23 14.65 -8.66
CA GLU A 10 10.51 13.69 -9.49
C GLU A 10 9.86 12.60 -8.63
N LEU A 11 10.58 12.11 -7.62
CA LEU A 11 10.08 11.10 -6.70
C LEU A 11 8.86 11.60 -5.89
N LEU A 12 8.78 12.90 -5.63
CA LEU A 12 7.68 13.53 -4.91
C LEU A 12 6.51 13.97 -5.80
N ARG A 13 6.58 13.78 -7.13
CA ARG A 13 5.46 14.04 -8.03
C ARG A 13 4.43 12.92 -7.98
N LEU A 14 3.19 13.29 -8.24
CA LEU A 14 2.09 12.35 -8.40
C LEU A 14 2.32 11.45 -9.62
N VAL A 15 2.02 10.17 -9.46
CA VAL A 15 2.04 9.17 -10.54
C VAL A 15 0.62 8.86 -11.01
N PRO A 16 0.44 8.30 -12.23
CA PRO A 16 -0.86 7.80 -12.67
C PRO A 16 -1.47 6.81 -11.66
N THR A 17 -2.80 6.74 -11.61
CA THR A 17 -3.50 5.81 -10.71
C THR A 17 -3.17 4.38 -11.12
N ALA A 18 -2.65 3.61 -10.17
CA ALA A 18 -2.34 2.21 -10.40
C ALA A 18 -3.63 1.43 -10.68
N GLN A 19 -3.64 0.69 -11.78
CA GLN A 19 -4.75 -0.15 -12.17
C GLN A 19 -4.70 -1.50 -11.44
N TYR A 20 -5.86 -2.12 -11.29
CA TYR A 20 -6.02 -3.45 -10.72
C TYR A 20 -6.40 -4.42 -11.85
N GLY A 21 -5.95 -5.67 -11.77
CA GLY A 21 -6.25 -6.70 -12.77
C GLY A 21 -5.00 -7.41 -13.28
N ASP A 22 -5.15 -8.23 -14.32
CA ASP A 22 -4.08 -9.12 -14.80
C ASP A 22 -3.22 -8.51 -15.92
N ALA A 23 -3.55 -7.31 -16.42
CA ALA A 23 -2.83 -6.69 -17.53
C ALA A 23 -1.36 -6.39 -17.18
N SER A 24 -0.45 -6.63 -18.12
CA SER A 24 0.98 -6.33 -18.00
C SER A 24 1.43 -5.25 -19.00
N PRO A 25 2.52 -4.51 -18.70
CA PRO A 25 3.13 -3.61 -19.68
C PRO A 25 3.53 -4.39 -20.94
N GLY A 26 2.91 -4.08 -22.08
CA GLY A 26 3.16 -4.76 -23.37
C GLY A 26 2.07 -5.72 -23.83
N ASP A 27 1.05 -5.98 -23.01
CA ASP A 27 -0.20 -6.61 -23.49
C ASP A 27 -0.90 -5.58 -24.40
N SER A 28 -0.72 -5.71 -25.71
CA SER A 28 -1.37 -4.83 -26.68
C SER A 28 -2.87 -4.79 -26.46
N HIS A 29 -3.45 -3.58 -26.48
CA HIS A 29 -4.89 -3.31 -26.48
C HIS A 29 -5.60 -3.97 -27.69
N GLU A 30 -5.77 -5.29 -27.70
CA GLU A 30 -6.77 -5.97 -28.52
C GLU A 30 -8.11 -5.89 -27.78
N ASN A 31 -8.69 -4.69 -27.78
CA ASN A 31 -10.14 -4.48 -27.73
C ASN A 31 -10.42 -2.99 -27.94
N SER A 32 -10.25 -2.53 -29.18
CA SER A 32 -10.91 -1.33 -29.66
C SER A 32 -12.09 -1.76 -30.53
N HIS A 33 -13.30 -1.53 -30.05
CA HIS A 33 -14.51 -1.53 -30.87
C HIS A 33 -15.23 -0.19 -30.70
N GLY A 34 -15.08 0.64 -31.73
CA GLY A 34 -16.14 1.40 -32.38
C GLY A 34 -16.89 2.48 -31.59
N GLY A 35 -16.54 3.74 -31.84
CA GLY A 35 -17.42 4.87 -31.55
C GLY A 35 -16.81 6.22 -31.93
N HIS A 36 -17.14 6.73 -33.11
CA HIS A 36 -16.96 8.15 -33.44
C HIS A 36 -17.79 9.02 -32.48
N HIS A 37 -17.25 10.13 -31.97
CA HIS A 37 -17.77 11.50 -32.19
C HIS A 37 -16.98 12.59 -31.42
N SER A 38 -16.61 13.63 -32.18
CA SER A 38 -16.45 15.06 -31.91
C SER A 38 -15.68 15.61 -30.68
N GLU A 39 -14.68 16.44 -31.01
CA GLU A 39 -13.93 17.37 -30.16
C GLU A 39 -14.80 18.44 -29.47
N SER A 40 -14.60 18.66 -28.16
CA SER A 40 -14.23 19.97 -27.58
C SER A 40 -14.25 19.92 -26.04
N SER A 41 -13.12 20.22 -25.37
CA SER A 41 -13.01 21.16 -24.22
C SER A 41 -11.66 20.98 -23.52
N HIS A 42 -11.09 22.10 -23.06
CA HIS A 42 -9.75 22.25 -22.50
C HIS A 42 -9.41 21.26 -21.36
N ALA A 43 -8.43 20.38 -21.62
CA ALA A 43 -7.67 19.69 -20.58
C ALA A 43 -6.35 20.44 -20.31
N PRO A 44 -5.82 20.46 -19.07
CA PRO A 44 -4.53 21.07 -18.79
C PRO A 44 -3.43 20.36 -19.58
N ARG A 45 -2.58 21.14 -20.25
CA ARG A 45 -1.36 20.65 -20.88
C ARG A 45 -0.42 20.14 -19.79
N GLY A 46 -0.27 18.82 -19.68
CA GLY A 46 0.65 18.20 -18.72
C GLY A 46 0.53 16.68 -18.54
N ALA A 47 -0.55 16.03 -19.00
CA ALA A 47 -0.62 14.57 -18.97
C ALA A 47 0.21 13.99 -20.12
N SER A 48 1.39 13.44 -19.80
CA SER A 48 2.05 12.48 -20.68
C SER A 48 1.06 11.37 -21.04
N GLN A 49 1.11 10.84 -22.26
CA GLN A 49 0.39 9.62 -22.62
C GLN A 49 0.70 8.56 -21.55
N GLY A 50 -0.30 8.23 -20.73
CA GLY A 50 -0.06 7.71 -19.38
C GLY A 50 0.69 6.39 -19.40
N GLU A 51 1.86 6.36 -18.75
CA GLU A 51 2.56 5.12 -18.46
C GLU A 51 1.61 4.17 -17.71
N PHE A 52 1.42 2.97 -18.26
CA PHE A 52 0.64 1.91 -17.62
C PHE A 52 1.29 1.55 -16.28
N ARG A 53 0.50 1.59 -15.20
CA ARG A 53 0.96 1.34 -13.82
C ARG A 53 0.02 0.37 -13.12
N GLY A 54 0.57 -0.60 -12.40
CA GLY A 54 -0.19 -1.62 -11.69
C GLY A 54 -0.47 -2.86 -12.55
N GLY A 55 -1.71 -3.32 -12.55
CA GLY A 55 -2.11 -4.58 -13.19
C GLY A 55 -1.40 -5.77 -12.55
N ALA A 56 -0.70 -6.57 -13.35
CA ALA A 56 0.08 -7.70 -12.85
C ALA A 56 1.26 -7.26 -11.95
N LEU A 57 1.72 -6.00 -12.09
CA LEU A 57 2.80 -5.40 -11.31
C LEU A 57 2.24 -4.54 -10.17
N HIS A 58 1.37 -5.14 -9.35
CA HIS A 58 0.70 -4.48 -8.23
C HIS A 58 0.78 -5.32 -6.95
N LEU A 59 0.66 -4.68 -5.78
CA LEU A 59 0.67 -5.33 -4.46
C LEU A 59 -0.39 -6.45 -4.34
N SER A 60 -1.57 -6.24 -4.92
CA SER A 60 -2.67 -7.23 -4.95
C SER A 60 -2.31 -8.51 -5.71
N SER A 61 -1.34 -8.44 -6.60
CA SER A 61 -0.93 -9.54 -7.48
C SER A 61 0.01 -10.52 -6.77
N LEU A 62 0.66 -10.10 -5.67
CA LEU A 62 1.72 -10.87 -5.02
C LEU A 62 1.26 -12.22 -4.47
N LEU A 63 0.24 -12.25 -3.62
CA LEU A 63 -0.22 -13.52 -3.02
C LEU A 63 -0.86 -14.47 -4.05
N PRO A 64 -1.69 -14.01 -5.00
CA PRO A 64 -2.12 -14.84 -6.12
C PRO A 64 -0.94 -15.44 -6.91
N ALA A 65 0.05 -14.64 -7.27
CA ALA A 65 1.24 -15.11 -8.00
C ALA A 65 2.04 -16.15 -7.18
N VAL A 66 2.29 -15.87 -5.90
CA VAL A 66 2.96 -16.81 -4.98
C VAL A 66 2.16 -18.09 -4.81
N SER A 67 0.82 -18.01 -4.77
CA SER A 67 -0.04 -19.20 -4.69
C SER A 67 0.12 -20.09 -5.92
N SER A 68 0.28 -19.49 -7.12
CA SER A 68 0.59 -20.23 -8.35
C SER A 68 1.99 -20.85 -8.29
N ALA A 69 2.99 -20.08 -7.85
CA ALA A 69 4.38 -20.53 -7.73
C ALA A 69 4.53 -21.76 -6.81
N ILE A 70 3.73 -21.85 -5.73
CA ILE A 70 3.71 -23.02 -4.83
C ILE A 70 2.80 -24.17 -5.33
N GLY A 71 2.24 -24.08 -6.54
CA GLY A 71 1.41 -25.11 -7.16
C GLY A 71 -0.07 -25.09 -6.78
N HIS A 72 -0.56 -24.02 -6.13
CA HIS A 72 -1.95 -23.90 -5.65
C HIS A 72 -2.59 -22.57 -6.08
N PRO A 73 -2.74 -22.30 -7.40
CA PRO A 73 -3.20 -20.99 -7.90
C PRO A 73 -4.57 -20.59 -7.32
N ILE A 74 -4.62 -19.44 -6.67
CA ILE A 74 -5.81 -18.81 -6.10
C ILE A 74 -6.18 -17.58 -6.95
N ALA A 75 -7.27 -17.69 -7.70
CA ALA A 75 -7.91 -16.52 -8.32
C ALA A 75 -8.69 -15.71 -7.27
N THR A 76 -8.81 -14.41 -7.52
CA THR A 76 -9.52 -13.43 -6.68
C THR A 76 -10.57 -12.68 -7.51
N ALA A 77 -11.31 -11.77 -6.87
CA ALA A 77 -12.26 -10.90 -7.59
C ALA A 77 -11.59 -9.95 -8.59
N VAL A 78 -10.30 -9.69 -8.43
CA VAL A 78 -9.51 -8.78 -9.29
C VAL A 78 -8.59 -9.55 -10.23
N HIS A 79 -8.08 -10.70 -9.78
CA HIS A 79 -7.06 -11.47 -10.48
C HIS A 79 -7.57 -12.85 -10.86
N SER A 80 -7.84 -13.05 -12.14
CA SER A 80 -8.43 -14.29 -12.67
C SER A 80 -7.37 -15.31 -13.10
N ASP A 81 -6.17 -14.86 -13.46
CA ASP A 81 -5.06 -15.69 -13.93
C ASP A 81 -3.80 -15.58 -13.05
N PRO A 82 -3.74 -16.32 -11.92
CA PRO A 82 -2.56 -16.36 -11.06
C PRO A 82 -1.27 -16.82 -11.75
N ARG A 83 -1.37 -17.59 -12.85
CA ARG A 83 -0.21 -18.08 -13.60
C ARG A 83 0.39 -16.97 -14.45
N HIS A 84 -0.44 -16.14 -15.07
CA HIS A 84 0.03 -14.91 -15.72
C HIS A 84 0.74 -14.00 -14.72
N LEU A 85 0.16 -13.79 -13.53
CA LEU A 85 0.79 -12.97 -12.48
C LEU A 85 2.14 -13.53 -12.03
N GLN A 86 2.24 -14.84 -11.87
CA GLN A 86 3.49 -15.54 -11.57
C GLN A 86 4.57 -15.22 -12.62
N ALA A 87 4.22 -15.32 -13.91
CA ALA A 87 5.13 -15.04 -15.01
C ALA A 87 5.53 -13.56 -15.06
N ALA A 88 4.57 -12.64 -14.94
CA ALA A 88 4.80 -11.20 -14.95
C ALA A 88 5.70 -10.74 -13.79
N LEU A 89 5.58 -11.36 -12.61
CA LEU A 89 6.43 -11.11 -11.46
C LEU A 89 7.76 -11.89 -11.49
N GLY A 90 7.97 -12.77 -12.47
CA GLY A 90 9.19 -13.57 -12.60
C GLY A 90 9.39 -14.58 -11.47
N LEU A 91 8.30 -15.11 -10.90
CA LEU A 91 8.37 -16.07 -9.79
C LEU A 91 8.54 -17.51 -10.30
N PRO A 92 9.56 -18.25 -9.85
CA PRO A 92 9.76 -19.64 -10.26
C PRO A 92 8.79 -20.60 -9.56
N ASP A 93 8.63 -21.79 -10.13
CA ASP A 93 7.91 -22.88 -9.46
C ASP A 93 8.72 -23.40 -8.27
N VAL A 94 8.10 -23.43 -7.09
CA VAL A 94 8.72 -23.84 -5.82
C VAL A 94 7.75 -24.67 -4.99
N LYS A 95 8.24 -25.32 -3.93
CA LYS A 95 7.38 -26.01 -2.96
C LYS A 95 7.06 -25.16 -1.74
N SER A 96 7.96 -24.23 -1.39
CA SER A 96 7.87 -23.37 -0.22
C SER A 96 8.18 -21.94 -0.61
N ALA A 97 7.40 -21.00 -0.08
CA ALA A 97 7.65 -19.57 -0.23
C ALA A 97 7.63 -18.87 1.14
N ILE A 98 8.51 -17.89 1.32
CA ILE A 98 8.50 -16.93 2.40
C ILE A 98 8.26 -15.54 1.80
N VAL A 99 7.12 -14.93 2.10
CA VAL A 99 6.84 -13.54 1.74
C VAL A 99 7.18 -12.65 2.94
N VAL A 100 8.13 -11.74 2.76
CA VAL A 100 8.55 -10.77 3.76
C VAL A 100 7.97 -9.42 3.38
N LEU A 101 7.08 -8.88 4.22
CA LEU A 101 6.59 -7.52 4.07
C LEU A 101 7.26 -6.64 5.12
N VAL A 102 8.02 -5.65 4.64
CA VAL A 102 8.66 -4.63 5.47
C VAL A 102 7.86 -3.34 5.37
N ASP A 103 7.17 -3.00 6.44
CA ASP A 103 6.27 -1.84 6.53
C ASP A 103 7.03 -0.53 6.27
N GLY A 104 6.54 0.28 5.33
CA GLY A 104 7.10 1.58 4.97
C GLY A 104 8.46 1.54 4.27
N LEU A 105 8.91 0.39 3.74
CA LEU A 105 10.18 0.25 3.05
C LEU A 105 10.04 0.36 1.52
N GLY A 106 9.74 1.56 1.03
CA GLY A 106 9.57 1.85 -0.39
C GLY A 106 10.82 1.55 -1.24
N TYR A 107 10.61 1.28 -2.52
CA TYR A 107 11.69 0.87 -3.44
C TYR A 107 12.80 1.93 -3.52
N TRP A 108 12.41 3.19 -3.65
CA TRP A 108 13.34 4.31 -3.74
C TRP A 108 14.02 4.61 -2.40
N ASN A 109 13.34 4.41 -1.27
CA ASN A 109 13.97 4.50 0.06
C ASN A 109 15.13 3.49 0.19
N ILE A 110 14.96 2.26 -0.33
CA ILE A 110 16.04 1.25 -0.41
C ILE A 110 17.15 1.73 -1.35
N ALA A 111 16.81 2.10 -2.59
CA ALA A 111 17.77 2.48 -3.62
C ALA A 111 18.70 3.61 -3.15
N MET A 112 18.14 4.62 -2.48
CA MET A 112 18.89 5.74 -1.91
C MET A 112 19.81 5.36 -0.74
N ARG A 113 19.61 4.20 -0.09
CA ARG A 113 20.36 3.79 1.12
C ARG A 113 21.12 2.47 0.96
N LEU A 114 21.27 1.96 -0.26
CA LEU A 114 21.97 0.70 -0.56
C LEU A 114 23.40 0.58 0.01
N GLY A 115 24.07 1.70 0.31
CA GLY A 115 25.35 1.71 1.01
C GLY A 115 25.33 0.95 2.34
N HIS A 116 24.21 1.01 3.07
CA HIS A 116 24.01 0.46 4.41
C HIS A 116 23.45 -0.97 4.44
N ALA A 117 23.01 -1.50 3.29
CA ALA A 117 22.25 -2.74 3.23
C ALA A 117 22.90 -3.74 2.26
N PRO A 118 23.96 -4.46 2.69
CA PRO A 118 24.69 -5.38 1.82
C PRO A 118 23.82 -6.52 1.26
N THR A 119 22.83 -7.01 2.01
CA THR A 119 21.92 -8.06 1.53
C THR A 119 21.00 -7.53 0.42
N LEU A 120 20.30 -6.43 0.67
CA LEU A 120 19.43 -5.79 -0.31
C LEU A 120 20.22 -5.31 -1.53
N ARG A 121 21.43 -4.77 -1.33
CA ARG A 121 22.34 -4.40 -2.43
C ARG A 121 22.71 -5.60 -3.29
N SER A 122 22.97 -6.76 -2.69
CA SER A 122 23.22 -7.98 -3.44
C SER A 122 22.02 -8.38 -4.30
N LEU A 123 20.80 -8.27 -3.76
CA LEU A 123 19.57 -8.60 -4.50
C LEU A 123 19.28 -7.60 -5.61
N MET A 124 19.47 -6.30 -5.36
CA MET A 124 19.28 -5.24 -6.35
C MET A 124 20.37 -5.19 -7.42
N ASN A 125 21.45 -5.97 -7.32
CA ASN A 125 22.40 -6.15 -8.42
C ASN A 125 21.84 -7.07 -9.52
N ASP A 126 20.81 -7.86 -9.22
CA ASP A 126 20.05 -8.61 -10.22
C ASP A 126 19.07 -7.68 -10.94
N ALA A 127 19.16 -7.63 -12.28
CA ALA A 127 18.29 -6.79 -13.10
C ALA A 127 16.81 -7.14 -12.93
N ALA A 128 16.46 -8.39 -12.62
CA ALA A 128 15.08 -8.81 -12.36
C ALA A 128 14.45 -8.08 -11.16
N ASN A 129 15.29 -7.65 -10.22
CA ASN A 129 14.92 -6.92 -9.01
C ASN A 129 15.03 -5.39 -9.16
N GLN A 130 15.56 -4.89 -10.29
CA GLN A 130 15.69 -3.46 -10.58
C GLN A 130 14.40 -2.86 -11.17
N ARG A 131 13.24 -3.35 -10.71
CA ARG A 131 11.93 -2.85 -11.12
C ARG A 131 11.01 -2.70 -9.90
N PRO A 132 10.51 -1.51 -9.59
CA PRO A 132 9.44 -1.38 -8.60
C PRO A 132 8.13 -1.97 -9.15
N ILE A 133 7.26 -2.38 -8.22
CA ILE A 133 5.83 -2.59 -8.49
C ILE A 133 5.02 -1.53 -7.76
N SER A 134 3.72 -1.44 -8.04
CA SER A 134 2.85 -0.42 -7.42
C SER A 134 2.09 -0.96 -6.21
N THR A 135 1.92 -0.12 -5.18
CA THR A 135 0.90 -0.33 -4.14
C THR A 135 -0.44 0.32 -4.52
N CYS A 136 -1.45 0.16 -3.65
CA CYS A 136 -2.78 0.75 -3.79
C CYS A 136 -2.82 2.23 -3.37
N ALA A 137 -3.90 2.92 -3.75
CA ALA A 137 -4.22 4.26 -3.24
C ALA A 137 -5.43 4.21 -2.27
N PRO A 138 -5.36 4.86 -1.09
CA PRO A 138 -4.18 5.51 -0.51
C PRO A 138 -3.07 4.50 -0.18
N SER A 139 -1.82 4.95 -0.26
CA SER A 139 -0.62 4.13 0.02
C SER A 139 -0.39 4.02 1.53
N THR A 140 -1.32 3.36 2.22
CA THR A 140 -1.35 3.29 3.68
C THR A 140 -1.48 1.87 4.15
N THR A 141 -0.85 1.52 5.28
CA THR A 141 -0.81 0.16 5.83
C THR A 141 -2.19 -0.49 5.84
N VAL A 142 -3.24 0.23 6.24
CA VAL A 142 -4.60 -0.31 6.32
C VAL A 142 -5.10 -0.80 4.95
N ALA A 143 -5.05 0.04 3.93
CA ALA A 143 -5.54 -0.27 2.59
C ALA A 143 -4.64 -1.29 1.90
N ALA A 144 -3.32 -1.13 2.04
CA ALA A 144 -2.31 -1.97 1.43
C ALA A 144 -2.31 -3.39 2.01
N MET A 145 -2.40 -3.55 3.34
CA MET A 145 -2.45 -4.87 3.97
C MET A 145 -3.71 -5.65 3.58
N ALA A 146 -4.87 -4.99 3.52
CA ALA A 146 -6.12 -5.63 3.08
C ALA A 146 -6.05 -6.00 1.59
N THR A 147 -5.49 -5.12 0.76
CA THR A 147 -5.22 -5.37 -0.67
C THR A 147 -4.30 -6.57 -0.86
N PHE A 148 -3.16 -6.60 -0.16
CA PHE A 148 -2.18 -7.68 -0.18
C PHE A 148 -2.80 -9.01 0.24
N GLY A 149 -3.42 -9.06 1.41
CA GLY A 149 -3.91 -10.30 2.01
C GLY A 149 -5.07 -10.94 1.25
N THR A 150 -5.86 -10.14 0.55
CA THR A 150 -7.02 -10.60 -0.24
C THR A 150 -6.70 -10.76 -1.73
N GLY A 151 -5.62 -10.14 -2.19
CA GLY A 151 -5.33 -9.97 -3.61
C GLY A 151 -6.45 -9.25 -4.36
N THR A 152 -7.06 -8.24 -3.74
CA THR A 152 -8.16 -7.44 -4.33
C THR A 152 -7.83 -5.95 -4.32
N CYS A 153 -8.78 -5.07 -4.01
CA CYS A 153 -8.60 -3.61 -4.01
C CYS A 153 -9.36 -2.95 -2.84
N PRO A 154 -8.99 -1.72 -2.44
CA PRO A 154 -9.62 -1.00 -1.32
C PRO A 154 -11.15 -0.89 -1.43
N GLY A 155 -11.68 -0.69 -2.65
CA GLY A 155 -13.11 -0.57 -2.90
C GLY A 155 -13.91 -1.86 -2.68
N LEU A 156 -13.27 -3.03 -2.74
CA LEU A 156 -13.88 -4.33 -2.42
C LEU A 156 -13.65 -4.72 -0.96
N THR A 157 -12.49 -4.37 -0.40
CA THR A 157 -12.16 -4.67 1.00
C THR A 157 -12.91 -3.76 1.95
N GLY A 158 -13.27 -2.54 1.55
CA GLY A 158 -13.86 -1.53 2.44
C GLY A 158 -12.85 -0.85 3.36
N MET A 159 -11.56 -1.08 3.15
CA MET A 159 -10.46 -0.48 3.90
C MET A 159 -9.87 0.66 3.06
N THR A 160 -10.51 1.84 3.06
CA THR A 160 -10.25 2.92 2.09
C THR A 160 -9.37 4.05 2.63
N GLY A 161 -8.88 3.95 3.87
CA GLY A 161 -7.91 4.88 4.46
C GLY A 161 -7.55 4.51 5.90
N TYR A 162 -6.58 5.22 6.48
CA TYR A 162 -6.24 5.05 7.91
C TYR A 162 -7.43 5.37 8.83
N THR A 163 -8.11 6.48 8.55
CA THR A 163 -9.42 6.79 9.11
C THR A 163 -10.48 6.92 8.02
N GLN A 164 -11.71 6.52 8.31
CA GLN A 164 -12.84 6.64 7.38
C GLN A 164 -14.17 6.71 8.13
N LYS A 165 -15.24 7.17 7.48
CA LYS A 165 -16.56 7.23 8.10
C LYS A 165 -17.11 5.82 8.32
N ASN A 166 -17.56 5.54 9.54
CA ASN A 166 -18.33 4.36 9.84
C ASN A 166 -19.77 4.57 9.31
N PRO A 167 -20.25 3.72 8.40
CA PRO A 167 -21.54 3.91 7.75
C PRO A 167 -22.74 3.71 8.70
N LEU A 168 -22.55 3.02 9.83
CA LEU A 168 -23.62 2.76 10.81
C LEU A 168 -23.76 3.89 11.83
N THR A 169 -22.65 4.48 12.27
CA THR A 169 -22.64 5.50 13.34
C THR A 169 -22.49 6.93 12.80
N GLY A 170 -22.03 7.08 11.55
CA GLY A 170 -21.68 8.36 10.95
C GLY A 170 -20.40 8.98 11.52
N GLN A 171 -19.74 8.36 12.49
CA GLN A 171 -18.50 8.85 13.12
C GLN A 171 -17.26 8.40 12.34
N LEU A 172 -16.11 9.00 12.63
CA LEU A 172 -14.83 8.50 12.12
C LEU A 172 -14.38 7.24 12.85
N SER A 173 -13.99 6.25 12.07
CA SER A 173 -13.33 5.03 12.50
C SER A 173 -11.83 5.12 12.24
N GLN A 174 -11.01 4.51 13.10
CA GLN A 174 -9.57 4.35 12.91
C GLN A 174 -9.26 2.87 12.74
N LEU A 175 -8.66 2.49 11.61
CA LEU A 175 -8.67 1.11 11.13
C LEU A 175 -7.41 0.30 11.48
N ILE A 176 -6.42 0.90 12.14
CA ILE A 176 -5.29 0.14 12.71
C ILE A 176 -5.74 -0.60 13.98
N GLN A 177 -6.47 0.09 14.84
CA GLN A 177 -6.98 -0.41 16.12
C GLN A 177 -8.46 -0.77 16.08
N PHE A 178 -9.14 -0.49 14.95
CA PHE A 178 -10.58 -0.67 14.77
C PHE A 178 -11.42 0.11 15.79
N LYS A 179 -10.95 1.30 16.19
CA LYS A 179 -11.71 2.19 17.06
C LYS A 179 -12.87 2.78 16.27
N GLU A 180 -14.09 2.71 16.82
CA GLU A 180 -15.34 3.11 16.15
C GLU A 180 -15.55 2.47 14.77
N ALA A 181 -14.89 1.34 14.48
CA ALA A 181 -15.03 0.62 13.22
C ALA A 181 -16.12 -0.45 13.30
N LEU A 182 -16.54 -0.97 12.14
CA LEU A 182 -17.28 -2.23 12.10
C LEU A 182 -16.37 -3.38 12.58
N GLU A 183 -16.96 -4.49 13.00
CA GLU A 183 -16.19 -5.70 13.29
C GLU A 183 -15.34 -6.11 12.07
N PRO A 184 -14.11 -6.66 12.27
CA PRO A 184 -13.18 -6.96 11.18
C PRO A 184 -13.78 -7.73 10.00
N ALA A 185 -14.56 -8.76 10.27
CA ALA A 185 -15.20 -9.60 9.23
C ALA A 185 -16.39 -8.90 8.54
N ASP A 186 -17.03 -7.94 9.20
CA ASP A 186 -18.12 -7.15 8.61
C ASP A 186 -17.60 -6.03 7.74
N LEU A 187 -16.48 -5.41 8.14
CA LEU A 187 -15.79 -4.38 7.37
C LEU A 187 -15.14 -4.98 6.13
N GLN A 188 -14.32 -6.02 6.30
CA GLN A 188 -13.57 -6.67 5.25
C GLN A 188 -14.19 -8.04 4.97
N ARG A 189 -14.88 -8.15 3.82
CA ARG A 189 -15.69 -9.32 3.46
C ARG A 189 -15.07 -10.20 2.36
N GLN A 190 -14.00 -9.76 1.72
CA GLN A 190 -13.33 -10.57 0.70
C GLN A 190 -12.56 -11.71 1.39
N PRO A 191 -12.62 -12.94 0.89
CA PRO A 191 -11.79 -14.02 1.42
C PRO A 191 -10.31 -13.68 1.25
N THR A 192 -9.49 -13.95 2.26
CA THR A 192 -8.04 -13.78 2.12
C THR A 192 -7.44 -14.92 1.29
N VAL A 193 -6.34 -14.68 0.59
CA VAL A 193 -5.62 -15.75 -0.13
C VAL A 193 -5.16 -16.84 0.84
N PHE A 194 -4.84 -16.45 2.09
CA PHE A 194 -4.47 -17.37 3.16
C PHE A 194 -5.62 -18.32 3.56
N GLU A 195 -6.86 -17.83 3.72
CA GLU A 195 -8.05 -18.66 3.96
C GLU A 195 -8.24 -19.66 2.82
N ARG A 196 -8.13 -19.19 1.57
CA ARG A 196 -8.32 -19.99 0.36
C ARG A 196 -7.26 -21.07 0.18
N LEU A 197 -6.02 -20.78 0.55
CA LEU A 197 -4.93 -21.78 0.57
C LEU A 197 -5.18 -22.85 1.65
N ARG A 198 -5.59 -22.43 2.85
CA ARG A 198 -5.92 -23.34 3.95
C ARG A 198 -7.09 -24.26 3.62
N GLU A 199 -8.14 -23.75 2.96
CA GLU A 199 -9.26 -24.56 2.46
C GLU A 199 -8.81 -25.69 1.53
N ARG A 200 -7.69 -25.50 0.81
CA ARG A 200 -7.07 -26.51 -0.06
C ARG A 200 -6.05 -27.41 0.66
N GLY A 201 -5.96 -27.33 1.98
CA GLY A 201 -5.01 -28.09 2.78
C GLY A 201 -3.56 -27.61 2.67
N VAL A 202 -3.32 -26.41 2.12
CA VAL A 202 -1.99 -25.82 2.04
C VAL A 202 -1.61 -25.23 3.40
N ARG A 203 -0.40 -25.52 3.88
CA ARG A 203 0.14 -24.89 5.08
C ARG A 203 0.32 -23.39 4.85
N VAL A 204 -0.22 -22.60 5.76
CA VAL A 204 -0.07 -21.15 5.77
C VAL A 204 0.27 -20.68 7.18
N THR A 205 1.41 -20.00 7.34
CA THR A 205 1.88 -19.51 8.65
C THR A 205 2.24 -18.04 8.59
N SER A 206 1.92 -17.28 9.65
CA SER A 206 2.34 -15.88 9.81
C SER A 206 3.28 -15.74 10.99
N SER A 207 4.46 -15.14 10.80
CA SER A 207 5.45 -14.88 11.84
C SER A 207 5.52 -13.40 12.15
N GLY A 208 5.29 -13.03 13.41
CA GLY A 208 5.14 -11.63 13.80
C GLY A 208 5.21 -11.41 15.31
N LEU A 209 5.00 -10.16 15.74
CA LEU A 209 4.92 -9.85 17.17
C LEU A 209 3.67 -10.50 17.78
N PRO A 210 3.72 -11.04 19.01
CA PRO A 210 2.55 -11.68 19.64
C PRO A 210 1.31 -10.79 19.70
N LYS A 211 1.49 -9.48 19.94
CA LYS A 211 0.39 -8.51 20.03
C LYS A 211 -0.43 -8.34 18.73
N PHE A 212 0.07 -8.80 17.59
CA PHE A 212 -0.64 -8.72 16.31
C PHE A 212 -1.41 -10.00 15.97
N ALA A 213 -1.21 -11.10 16.71
CA ALA A 213 -1.86 -12.38 16.41
C ALA A 213 -3.39 -12.26 16.35
N ASN A 214 -3.95 -11.49 17.29
CA ASN A 214 -5.38 -11.24 17.42
C ASN A 214 -5.74 -9.77 17.20
N SER A 215 -4.87 -8.98 16.56
CA SER A 215 -5.22 -7.59 16.25
C SER A 215 -6.32 -7.57 15.19
N PRO A 216 -7.25 -6.62 15.27
CA PRO A 216 -8.39 -6.57 14.36
C PRO A 216 -7.97 -6.35 12.90
N LEU A 217 -6.88 -5.61 12.64
CA LEU A 217 -6.31 -5.52 11.28
C LEU A 217 -5.82 -6.88 10.75
N THR A 218 -5.16 -7.70 11.58
CA THR A 218 -4.77 -9.07 11.16
C THR A 218 -6.01 -9.91 10.87
N GLN A 219 -7.05 -9.78 11.71
CA GLN A 219 -8.34 -10.45 11.50
C GLN A 219 -9.14 -9.87 10.33
N ALA A 220 -8.85 -8.68 9.84
CA ALA A 220 -9.49 -8.13 8.65
C ALA A 220 -8.73 -8.51 7.37
N ALA A 221 -7.40 -8.43 7.40
CA ALA A 221 -6.58 -8.50 6.19
C ALA A 221 -5.89 -9.86 5.97
N LEU A 222 -5.56 -10.59 7.04
CA LEU A 222 -4.60 -11.71 7.00
C LEU A 222 -5.15 -13.00 7.65
N ARG A 223 -6.47 -13.14 7.76
CA ARG A 223 -7.13 -14.34 8.32
C ARG A 223 -6.68 -15.61 7.61
N GLY A 224 -6.78 -16.76 8.29
CA GLY A 224 -6.54 -18.08 7.69
C GLY A 224 -5.16 -18.67 7.96
N SER A 225 -4.16 -17.85 8.29
CA SER A 225 -2.83 -18.34 8.67
C SER A 225 -2.73 -18.81 10.12
N ASP A 226 -1.91 -19.82 10.39
CA ASP A 226 -1.50 -20.16 11.75
C ASP A 226 -0.43 -19.15 12.23
N TYR A 227 -0.74 -18.41 13.29
CA TYR A 227 0.10 -17.31 13.75
C TYR A 227 1.17 -17.76 14.76
N ILE A 228 2.44 -17.53 14.44
CA ILE A 228 3.60 -17.85 15.27
C ILE A 228 4.17 -16.53 15.84
N GLY A 229 3.83 -16.26 17.09
CA GLY A 229 4.26 -15.05 17.80
C GLY A 229 5.67 -15.18 18.37
N SER A 230 6.53 -14.19 18.13
CA SER A 230 7.86 -14.10 18.78
C SER A 230 8.28 -12.65 19.04
N VAL A 231 8.87 -12.40 20.20
CA VAL A 231 9.22 -11.04 20.66
C VAL A 231 10.47 -10.53 19.95
N THR A 232 11.51 -11.36 19.81
CA THR A 232 12.77 -10.93 19.20
C THR A 232 12.68 -10.98 17.67
N PRO A 233 13.33 -10.04 16.95
CA PRO A 233 13.38 -10.08 15.49
C PRO A 233 14.00 -11.38 14.94
N ARG A 234 15.07 -11.86 15.57
CA ARG A 234 15.74 -13.12 15.21
C ARG A 234 14.80 -14.32 15.28
N ASP A 235 14.03 -14.46 16.35
CA ASP A 235 13.15 -15.62 16.53
C ASP A 235 12.00 -15.61 15.51
N ARG A 236 11.50 -14.43 15.12
CA ARG A 236 10.51 -14.31 14.04
C ARG A 236 11.06 -14.78 12.69
N VAL A 237 12.29 -14.41 12.36
CA VAL A 237 12.98 -14.87 11.14
C VAL A 237 13.13 -16.40 11.16
N LEU A 238 13.65 -16.95 12.27
CA LEU A 238 13.85 -18.38 12.40
C LEU A 238 12.53 -19.17 12.40
N ALA A 239 11.44 -18.61 12.94
CA ALA A 239 10.11 -19.21 12.87
C ALA A 239 9.60 -19.30 11.41
N ALA A 240 9.82 -18.27 10.60
CA ALA A 240 9.48 -18.28 9.17
C ALA A 240 10.30 -19.34 8.41
N CYS A 241 11.62 -19.41 8.64
CA CYS A 241 12.49 -20.44 8.07
C CYS A 241 12.05 -21.86 8.46
N LYS A 242 11.79 -22.08 9.76
CA LYS A 242 11.33 -23.39 10.27
C LYS A 242 10.01 -23.82 9.62
N SER A 243 9.09 -22.88 9.43
CA SER A 243 7.80 -23.16 8.79
C SER A 243 7.97 -23.49 7.30
N ALA A 244 8.94 -22.86 6.62
CA ALA A 244 9.25 -23.12 5.21
C ALA A 244 9.91 -24.49 4.96
N SER A 245 10.37 -25.21 6.00
CA SER A 245 10.87 -26.58 5.88
C SER A 245 9.81 -27.59 5.43
N ALA A 246 8.53 -27.21 5.47
CA ALA A 246 7.43 -27.95 4.86
C ALA A 246 6.80 -27.12 3.72
N PRO A 247 6.32 -27.76 2.63
CA PRO A 247 5.67 -27.06 1.51
C PRO A 247 4.56 -26.11 1.97
N GLY A 248 4.38 -25.00 1.25
CA GLY A 248 3.34 -23.99 1.51
C GLY A 248 3.87 -22.56 1.63
N LEU A 249 3.09 -21.70 2.28
CA LEU A 249 3.33 -20.26 2.38
C LEU A 249 3.66 -19.82 3.81
N SER A 250 4.77 -19.10 3.98
CA SER A 250 5.12 -18.42 5.23
C SER A 250 5.14 -16.91 5.01
N TYR A 251 4.41 -16.16 5.84
CA TYR A 251 4.41 -14.70 5.85
C TYR A 251 5.25 -14.19 7.03
N LEU A 252 6.15 -13.24 6.79
CA LEU A 252 6.96 -12.57 7.81
C LEU A 252 6.75 -11.06 7.72
N TYR A 253 6.32 -10.45 8.83
CA TYR A 253 6.10 -9.01 8.90
C TYR A 253 7.17 -8.30 9.74
N ILE A 254 7.76 -7.25 9.19
CA ILE A 254 8.77 -6.41 9.83
C ILE A 254 8.28 -4.96 9.83
N ARG A 255 8.13 -4.37 11.02
CA ARG A 255 7.45 -3.07 11.20
C ARG A 255 8.39 -1.88 11.43
N ASP A 256 9.69 -2.14 11.44
CA ASP A 256 10.66 -1.24 12.07
C ASP A 256 10.95 0.01 11.23
N ALA A 257 10.94 -0.10 9.89
CA ALA A 257 11.21 1.04 8.99
C ALA A 257 10.12 2.12 9.11
N ASP A 258 8.86 1.75 8.94
CA ASP A 258 7.71 2.64 9.15
C ASP A 258 7.72 3.31 10.54
N LYS A 259 7.76 2.48 11.60
CA LYS A 259 7.71 2.97 12.98
C LYS A 259 8.81 3.98 13.26
N VAL A 260 10.03 3.73 12.82
CA VAL A 260 11.16 4.63 13.06
C VAL A 260 11.07 5.86 12.15
N GLY A 261 10.64 5.69 10.90
CA GLY A 261 10.41 6.78 9.94
C GLY A 261 9.43 7.80 10.48
N HIS A 262 8.26 7.38 10.97
CA HIS A 262 7.30 8.28 11.59
C HIS A 262 7.80 8.99 12.86
N ASN A 263 8.74 8.41 13.62
CA ASN A 263 9.23 9.03 14.86
C ASN A 263 10.43 9.95 14.65
N TYR A 264 11.27 9.69 13.65
CA TYR A 264 12.58 10.36 13.49
C TYR A 264 12.86 10.87 12.08
N GLY A 265 12.09 10.43 11.09
CA GLY A 265 12.29 10.73 9.67
C GLY A 265 12.99 9.59 8.94
N TRP A 266 12.58 9.28 7.70
CA TRP A 266 13.15 8.16 6.93
C TRP A 266 14.63 8.36 6.55
N ASN A 267 15.13 9.60 6.60
CA ASN A 267 16.53 9.93 6.34
C ASN A 267 17.36 10.16 7.61
N SER A 268 16.86 9.77 8.79
CA SER A 268 17.59 10.00 10.04
C SER A 268 18.59 8.87 10.34
N ASP A 269 19.59 9.13 11.18
CA ASP A 269 20.51 8.09 11.67
C ASP A 269 19.78 6.94 12.36
N GLN A 270 18.69 7.25 13.09
CA GLN A 270 17.83 6.24 13.72
C GLN A 270 17.19 5.32 12.69
N TRP A 271 16.71 5.89 11.56
CA TRP A 271 16.14 5.10 10.47
C TRP A 271 17.21 4.28 9.76
N ILE A 272 18.39 4.84 9.49
CA ILE A 272 19.52 4.09 8.91
C ILE A 272 19.89 2.90 9.81
N ALA A 273 20.00 3.10 11.12
CA ALA A 273 20.26 2.02 12.07
C ALA A 273 19.12 0.98 12.13
N ALA A 274 17.87 1.37 11.87
CA ALA A 274 16.77 0.43 11.72
C ALA A 274 16.88 -0.36 10.41
N PHE A 275 17.22 0.31 9.31
CA PHE A 275 17.42 -0.27 7.99
C PHE A 275 18.57 -1.29 7.97
N GLU A 276 19.71 -1.00 8.61
CA GLU A 276 20.82 -1.95 8.78
C GLU A 276 20.39 -3.21 9.54
N ARG A 277 19.55 -3.06 10.57
CA ARG A 277 18.98 -4.20 11.32
C ARG A 277 17.96 -4.99 10.52
N ILE A 278 17.22 -4.34 9.62
CA ILE A 278 16.32 -5.02 8.68
C ILE A 278 17.14 -5.82 7.67
N ASP A 279 18.18 -5.23 7.07
CA ASP A 279 19.08 -5.93 6.15
C ASP A 279 19.73 -7.15 6.82
N ALA A 280 20.19 -7.01 8.06
CA ALA A 280 20.75 -8.13 8.83
C ALA A 280 19.74 -9.27 9.07
N GLN A 281 18.46 -8.94 9.29
CA GLN A 281 17.38 -9.93 9.39
C GLN A 281 17.14 -10.65 8.05
N LEU A 282 17.13 -9.92 6.94
CA LEU A 282 17.00 -10.50 5.59
C LEU A 282 18.20 -11.40 5.25
N GLY A 283 19.41 -10.98 5.62
CA GLY A 283 20.60 -11.80 5.46
C GLY A 283 20.56 -13.08 6.31
N LEU A 284 20.02 -13.01 7.53
CA LEU A 284 19.76 -14.20 8.35
C LEU A 284 18.73 -15.11 7.70
N LEU A 285 17.60 -14.55 7.23
CA LEU A 285 16.54 -15.30 6.55
C LEU A 285 17.10 -16.09 5.37
N ARG A 286 17.86 -15.42 4.49
CA ARG A 286 18.50 -16.04 3.32
C ARG A 286 19.42 -17.19 3.68
N ARG A 287 20.21 -17.07 4.76
CA ARG A 287 21.12 -18.14 5.21
C ARG A 287 20.43 -19.29 5.94
N SER A 288 19.25 -19.06 6.52
CA SER A 288 18.54 -20.02 7.36
C SER A 288 17.35 -20.69 6.67
N ALA A 289 16.86 -20.13 5.56
CA ALA A 289 15.80 -20.74 4.78
C ALA A 289 16.28 -22.07 4.15
N PRO A 290 15.42 -23.08 4.04
CA PRO A 290 15.73 -24.30 3.32
C PRO A 290 16.06 -24.04 1.85
N ALA A 291 16.96 -24.82 1.27
CA ALA A 291 17.27 -24.75 -0.16
C ALA A 291 16.03 -25.00 -1.03
N GLY A 292 15.92 -24.26 -2.13
CA GLY A 292 14.77 -24.25 -3.04
C GLY A 292 13.58 -23.42 -2.54
N THR A 293 13.73 -22.64 -1.46
CA THR A 293 12.67 -21.75 -0.95
C THR A 293 12.70 -20.42 -1.71
N LEU A 294 11.54 -20.00 -2.24
CA LEU A 294 11.34 -18.65 -2.74
C LEU A 294 11.26 -17.68 -1.55
N ILE A 295 12.09 -16.65 -1.53
CA ILE A 295 11.96 -15.49 -0.65
C ILE A 295 11.52 -14.30 -1.50
N LEU A 296 10.34 -13.75 -1.19
CA LEU A 296 9.81 -12.56 -1.84
C LEU A 296 9.79 -11.40 -0.84
N ILE A 297 10.56 -10.34 -1.09
CA ILE A 297 10.63 -9.16 -0.20
C ILE A 297 9.86 -8.01 -0.84
N THR A 298 8.89 -7.48 -0.10
CA THR A 298 8.01 -6.38 -0.51
C THR A 298 7.79 -5.37 0.62
N ALA A 299 7.11 -4.27 0.30
CA ALA A 299 6.54 -3.34 1.26
C ALA A 299 5.05 -3.11 0.96
N ASP A 300 4.35 -2.49 1.90
CA ASP A 300 2.99 -1.98 1.73
C ASP A 300 2.98 -0.57 1.12
N HIS A 301 3.96 0.26 1.44
CA HIS A 301 4.17 1.58 0.85
C HIS A 301 5.62 2.07 1.04
N GLY A 302 5.95 3.18 0.40
CA GLY A 302 7.14 3.97 0.71
C GLY A 302 6.89 5.06 1.75
N MET A 303 7.86 5.96 1.91
CA MET A 303 7.84 6.99 2.93
C MET A 303 8.47 8.29 2.43
N VAL A 304 7.81 9.42 2.66
CA VAL A 304 8.28 10.77 2.29
C VAL A 304 8.67 11.56 3.53
N GLY A 305 9.57 12.54 3.35
CA GLY A 305 9.81 13.56 4.38
C GLY A 305 8.65 14.55 4.41
N ALA A 306 8.22 14.95 5.60
CA ALA A 306 7.27 16.05 5.78
C ALA A 306 8.05 17.35 6.08
N ASP A 307 7.71 18.44 5.40
CA ASP A 307 8.24 19.76 5.74
C ASP A 307 7.28 20.48 6.70
N PRO A 308 7.69 20.80 7.94
CA PRO A 308 6.88 21.56 8.88
C PRO A 308 6.43 22.93 8.34
N ALA A 309 7.17 23.54 7.42
CA ALA A 309 6.82 24.82 6.78
C ALA A 309 5.73 24.67 5.72
N GLU A 310 5.58 23.48 5.13
CA GLU A 310 4.53 23.15 4.16
C GLU A 310 3.29 22.52 4.80
N ARG A 311 3.26 22.39 6.14
CA ARG A 311 2.12 21.84 6.86
C ARG A 311 0.92 22.78 6.77
N ILE A 312 -0.21 22.24 6.33
CA ILE A 312 -1.50 22.91 6.27
C ILE A 312 -2.38 22.36 7.38
N ASP A 313 -2.77 23.20 8.33
CA ASP A 313 -3.75 22.85 9.36
C ASP A 313 -5.13 23.39 8.99
N ILE A 314 -6.09 22.48 8.79
CA ILE A 314 -7.47 22.81 8.42
C ILE A 314 -8.13 23.67 9.52
N ALA A 315 -7.73 23.49 10.78
CA ALA A 315 -8.24 24.26 11.90
C ALA A 315 -7.86 25.75 11.86
N GLU A 316 -6.72 26.07 11.23
CA GLU A 316 -6.17 27.42 11.14
C GLU A 316 -6.59 28.14 9.85
N GLU A 317 -7.23 27.44 8.91
CA GLU A 317 -7.66 27.97 7.61
C GLU A 317 -9.19 27.94 7.46
N PRO A 318 -9.89 29.07 7.70
CA PRO A 318 -11.34 29.16 7.60
C PRO A 318 -11.91 28.71 6.24
N ARG A 319 -11.18 28.95 5.14
CA ARG A 319 -11.62 28.51 3.80
C ARG A 319 -11.71 26.98 3.71
N LEU A 320 -10.76 26.27 4.30
CA LEU A 320 -10.73 24.80 4.25
C LEU A 320 -11.72 24.15 5.21
N SER A 321 -12.05 24.83 6.33
CA SER A 321 -13.04 24.37 7.30
C SER A 321 -14.49 24.56 6.85
N GLN A 322 -14.77 25.50 5.94
CA GLN A 322 -16.14 25.79 5.50
C GLN A 322 -16.77 24.58 4.80
N GLY A 323 -17.98 24.18 5.20
CA GLY A 323 -18.72 23.13 4.50
C GLY A 323 -18.21 21.70 4.75
N VAL A 324 -17.27 21.51 5.68
CA VAL A 324 -16.70 20.20 6.04
C VAL A 324 -17.29 19.73 7.36
N GLU A 325 -17.97 18.58 7.34
CA GLU A 325 -18.53 17.93 8.53
C GLU A 325 -17.48 17.08 9.26
N LEU A 326 -16.71 16.29 8.49
CA LEU A 326 -15.66 15.40 9.03
C LEU A 326 -14.43 15.42 8.13
N VAL A 327 -13.27 15.17 8.75
CA VAL A 327 -11.98 15.02 8.07
C VAL A 327 -11.42 13.64 8.42
N GLY A 328 -11.41 12.73 7.45
CA GLY A 328 -10.81 11.40 7.54
C GLY A 328 -9.60 11.22 6.63
N GLY A 329 -9.22 9.97 6.37
CA GLY A 329 -8.04 9.61 5.62
C GLY A 329 -6.77 9.71 6.47
N GLU A 330 -5.73 10.28 5.89
CA GLU A 330 -4.41 10.48 6.49
C GLU A 330 -3.75 11.78 5.98
N PRO A 331 -2.65 12.26 6.59
CA PRO A 331 -2.11 13.60 6.27
C PRO A 331 -1.69 13.83 4.82
N ARG A 332 -1.46 12.74 4.07
CA ARG A 332 -1.07 12.75 2.66
C ARG A 332 -2.23 12.46 1.71
N SER A 333 -3.32 11.89 2.20
CA SER A 333 -4.52 11.56 1.43
C SER A 333 -5.76 11.76 2.30
N VAL A 334 -6.21 13.00 2.39
CA VAL A 334 -7.34 13.41 3.24
C VAL A 334 -8.66 13.08 2.53
N MET A 335 -9.62 12.58 3.30
CA MET A 335 -11.01 12.39 2.88
C MET A 335 -11.89 13.40 3.59
N LEU A 336 -12.54 14.27 2.83
CA LEU A 336 -13.45 15.29 3.34
C LEU A 336 -14.88 14.80 3.19
N TYR A 337 -15.66 14.91 4.26
CA TYR A 337 -17.09 14.64 4.23
C TYR A 337 -17.82 15.97 4.29
N ALA A 338 -18.61 16.26 3.25
CA ALA A 338 -19.29 17.55 3.14
C ALA A 338 -20.47 17.62 4.11
N ASP A 339 -20.76 18.81 4.62
CA ASP A 339 -22.01 19.04 5.34
C ASP A 339 -23.23 19.02 4.39
N ARG A 340 -24.43 19.00 4.96
CA ARG A 340 -25.68 18.87 4.19
C ARG A 340 -25.95 20.01 3.21
N ASN A 341 -25.29 21.16 3.37
CA ASN A 341 -25.55 22.37 2.59
C ASN A 341 -24.47 22.62 1.55
N THR A 342 -23.44 21.78 1.49
CA THR A 342 -22.28 21.96 0.62
C THR A 342 -22.20 20.80 -0.37
N SER A 343 -22.19 21.11 -1.67
CA SER A 343 -21.98 20.08 -2.68
C SER A 343 -20.52 19.64 -2.74
N ALA A 344 -20.26 18.40 -3.15
CA ALA A 344 -18.90 17.89 -3.32
C ALA A 344 -18.10 18.70 -4.36
N ASP A 345 -18.75 19.19 -5.41
CA ASP A 345 -18.12 19.99 -6.46
C ASP A 345 -17.67 21.37 -5.94
N GLU A 346 -18.52 22.06 -5.17
CA GLU A 346 -18.16 23.33 -4.53
C GLU A 346 -17.01 23.16 -3.52
N LEU A 347 -17.04 22.08 -2.74
CA LEU A 347 -15.98 21.76 -1.79
C LEU A 347 -14.67 21.46 -2.53
N ALA A 348 -14.71 20.64 -3.57
CA ALA A 348 -13.55 20.29 -4.39
C ALA A 348 -12.96 21.52 -5.08
N ALA A 349 -13.79 22.41 -5.65
CA ALA A 349 -13.35 23.65 -6.27
C ALA A 349 -12.60 24.56 -5.28
N ARG A 350 -13.14 24.74 -4.07
CA ARG A 350 -12.52 25.55 -3.01
C ARG A 350 -11.17 25.01 -2.58
N TRP A 351 -11.09 23.70 -2.39
CA TRP A 351 -9.85 23.03 -2.02
C TRP A 351 -8.82 23.07 -3.14
N THR A 352 -9.24 22.92 -4.39
CA THR A 352 -8.37 23.05 -5.57
C THR A 352 -7.80 24.46 -5.67
N GLU A 353 -8.62 25.50 -5.53
CA GLU A 353 -8.18 26.89 -5.59
C GLU A 353 -7.16 27.22 -4.49
N PHE A 354 -7.38 26.73 -3.26
CA PHE A 354 -6.48 26.98 -2.15
C PHE A 354 -5.15 26.23 -2.29
N LEU A 355 -5.19 24.95 -2.70
CA LEU A 355 -4.00 24.11 -2.73
C LEU A 355 -3.14 24.37 -3.97
N GLY A 356 -3.76 24.73 -5.10
CA GLY A 356 -3.07 24.83 -6.39
C GLY A 356 -2.34 23.52 -6.69
N ASP A 357 -1.08 23.61 -7.10
CA ASP A 357 -0.26 22.45 -7.47
C ASP A 357 0.21 21.60 -6.28
N ARG A 358 -0.15 21.96 -5.03
CA ARG A 358 0.28 21.25 -3.81
C ARG A 358 -0.50 19.96 -3.54
N ALA A 359 -1.59 19.70 -4.25
CA ALA A 359 -2.35 18.47 -4.14
C ALA A 359 -3.19 18.19 -5.38
N LEU A 360 -3.53 16.91 -5.57
CA LEU A 360 -4.59 16.48 -6.47
C LEU A 360 -5.90 16.35 -5.69
N VAL A 361 -6.88 17.16 -6.08
CA VAL A 361 -8.23 17.16 -5.51
C VAL A 361 -9.18 16.47 -6.46
N ARG A 362 -9.99 15.54 -5.95
CA ARG A 362 -11.02 14.83 -6.71
C ARG A 362 -12.30 14.75 -5.90
N THR A 363 -13.45 14.80 -6.56
CA THR A 363 -14.69 14.31 -5.94
C THR A 363 -14.65 12.79 -5.83
N LYS A 364 -15.50 12.24 -4.95
CA LYS A 364 -15.71 10.79 -4.81
C LYS A 364 -15.98 10.12 -6.15
N THR A 365 -16.88 10.70 -6.94
CA THR A 365 -17.25 10.17 -8.27
C THR A 365 -16.03 10.12 -9.19
N GLN A 366 -15.28 11.21 -9.30
CA GLN A 366 -14.06 11.26 -10.11
C GLN A 366 -13.02 10.23 -9.65
N ALA A 367 -12.81 10.08 -8.33
CA ALA A 367 -11.87 9.10 -7.80
C ALA A 367 -12.26 7.66 -8.11
N ILE A 368 -13.56 7.34 -8.07
CA ILE A 368 -14.08 6.01 -8.41
C ILE A 368 -13.93 5.76 -9.92
N GLU A 369 -14.33 6.71 -10.76
CA GLU A 369 -14.22 6.60 -12.23
C GLU A 369 -12.76 6.46 -12.69
N GLN A 370 -11.82 7.11 -12.00
CA GLN A 370 -10.39 7.00 -12.26
C GLN A 370 -9.75 5.76 -11.63
N GLY A 371 -10.53 4.90 -10.96
CA GLY A 371 -10.06 3.62 -10.43
C GLY A 371 -9.19 3.70 -9.18
N VAL A 372 -9.22 4.81 -8.43
CA VAL A 372 -8.36 5.01 -7.23
C VAL A 372 -8.46 3.85 -6.25
N PHE A 373 -9.68 3.35 -6.04
CA PHE A 373 -9.98 2.25 -5.13
C PHE A 373 -10.18 0.90 -5.83
N GLY A 374 -9.95 0.82 -7.15
CA GLY A 374 -10.37 -0.30 -8.00
C GLY A 374 -11.89 -0.40 -8.09
N ALA A 375 -12.42 -1.62 -8.21
CA ALA A 375 -13.86 -1.85 -8.15
C ALA A 375 -14.41 -1.49 -6.75
N VAL A 376 -15.54 -0.79 -6.69
CA VAL A 376 -16.14 -0.31 -5.43
C VAL A 376 -17.48 -0.98 -5.19
N ASP A 377 -17.58 -1.71 -4.08
CA ASP A 377 -18.82 -2.32 -3.62
C ASP A 377 -19.76 -1.24 -3.06
N ALA A 378 -21.07 -1.36 -3.29
CA ALA A 378 -22.07 -0.35 -2.90
C ALA A 378 -22.04 -0.07 -1.39
N ARG A 379 -21.72 -1.08 -0.58
CA ARG A 379 -21.57 -0.95 0.89
C ARG A 379 -20.41 -0.06 1.32
N VAL A 380 -19.41 0.14 0.45
CA VAL A 380 -18.18 0.89 0.73
C VAL A 380 -18.34 2.37 0.36
N LEU A 381 -19.24 2.71 -0.56
CA LEU A 381 -19.50 4.10 -0.98
C LEU A 381 -19.70 5.10 0.19
N PRO A 382 -20.43 4.78 1.27
CA PRO A 382 -20.62 5.71 2.38
C PRO A 382 -19.38 5.89 3.27
N MET A 383 -18.38 5.01 3.14
CA MET A 383 -17.11 5.07 3.89
C MET A 383 -16.11 6.03 3.24
N ILE A 384 -16.23 6.25 1.93
CA ILE A 384 -15.33 7.12 1.17
C ILE A 384 -15.76 8.58 1.39
N GLY A 385 -14.79 9.49 1.53
CA GLY A 385 -15.05 10.94 1.59
C GLY A 385 -15.66 11.48 0.29
N ASP A 386 -16.45 12.54 0.39
CA ASP A 386 -17.08 13.19 -0.76
C ASP A 386 -16.06 13.92 -1.64
N VAL A 387 -14.95 14.37 -1.04
CA VAL A 387 -13.77 14.91 -1.73
C VAL A 387 -12.52 14.24 -1.17
N LEU A 388 -11.61 13.87 -2.07
CA LEU A 388 -10.29 13.33 -1.79
C LEU A 388 -9.23 14.35 -2.13
N VAL A 389 -8.25 14.50 -1.24
CA VAL A 389 -7.15 15.45 -1.40
C VAL A 389 -5.84 14.72 -1.17
N GLN A 390 -5.11 14.48 -2.25
CA GLN A 390 -3.83 13.76 -2.25
C GLN A 390 -2.67 14.75 -2.42
N ALA A 391 -1.90 14.95 -1.36
CA ALA A 391 -0.81 15.92 -1.33
C ALA A 391 0.35 15.50 -2.26
N THR A 392 1.04 16.46 -2.87
CA THR A 392 2.31 16.23 -3.57
C THR A 392 3.47 16.81 -2.76
N GLY A 393 4.72 16.68 -3.20
CA GLY A 393 5.85 17.29 -2.50
C GLY A 393 6.00 16.79 -1.07
N ALA A 394 6.44 17.67 -0.17
CA ALA A 394 6.58 17.41 1.27
C ALA A 394 5.35 17.89 2.09
N VAL A 395 4.28 18.30 1.41
CA VAL A 395 3.05 18.86 2.02
C VAL A 395 2.36 17.83 2.90
N THR A 396 1.85 18.29 4.04
CA THR A 396 0.96 17.52 4.91
C THR A 396 -0.27 18.33 5.25
N ILE A 397 -1.43 17.68 5.28
CA ILE A 397 -2.73 18.30 5.54
C ILE A 397 -3.31 17.64 6.80
N VAL A 398 -3.50 18.42 7.86
CA VAL A 398 -3.87 17.93 9.19
C VAL A 398 -5.07 18.69 9.73
N ASP A 399 -5.68 18.18 10.81
CA ASP A 399 -6.73 18.89 11.54
C ASP A 399 -6.47 18.81 13.05
N SER A 400 -5.90 19.87 13.61
CA SER A 400 -5.55 19.91 15.04
C SER A 400 -6.75 19.91 15.99
N ARG A 401 -7.99 20.07 15.49
CA ARG A 401 -9.21 19.95 16.32
C ARG A 401 -9.49 18.51 16.72
N SER A 402 -9.08 17.55 15.88
CA SER A 402 -9.39 16.12 16.07
C SER A 402 -8.15 15.24 16.22
N GLN A 403 -6.99 15.71 15.76
CA GLN A 403 -5.74 14.95 15.77
C GLN A 403 -4.83 15.40 16.92
N ALA A 404 -4.16 14.44 17.57
CA ALA A 404 -3.19 14.75 18.61
C ALA A 404 -1.97 15.50 18.04
N GLU A 405 -1.38 16.41 18.82
CA GLU A 405 -0.25 17.25 18.39
C GLU A 405 0.92 16.46 17.79
N LYS A 406 1.26 15.30 18.38
CA LYS A 406 2.32 14.45 17.83
C LYS A 406 1.99 13.95 16.41
N ALA A 407 0.73 13.61 16.16
CA ALA A 407 0.28 13.09 14.86
C ALA A 407 0.29 14.17 13.78
N THR A 408 0.17 15.44 14.14
CA THR A 408 0.20 16.57 13.19
C THR A 408 1.61 17.06 12.84
N ARG A 409 2.65 16.48 13.46
CA ARG A 409 4.05 16.92 13.33
C ARG A 409 5.03 15.77 13.07
N LEU A 410 4.56 14.71 12.42
CA LEU A 410 5.42 13.56 12.09
C LEU A 410 6.47 13.99 11.04
N PRO A 411 7.78 13.74 11.26
CA PRO A 411 8.85 14.11 10.33
C PRO A 411 8.84 13.33 9.00
N SER A 412 8.15 12.20 8.96
CA SER A 412 7.92 11.45 7.73
C SER A 412 6.54 10.81 7.78
N VAL A 413 5.93 10.73 6.61
CA VAL A 413 4.56 10.27 6.39
C VAL A 413 4.44 9.55 5.06
N HIS A 414 3.29 8.96 4.82
CA HIS A 414 2.91 8.30 3.58
C HIS A 414 1.39 8.46 3.39
N GLY A 415 0.86 8.00 2.27
CA GLY A 415 -0.57 7.90 1.99
C GLY A 415 -1.01 8.45 0.64
N SER A 416 -0.23 9.35 0.04
CA SER A 416 -0.56 9.96 -1.24
C SER A 416 -0.14 9.06 -2.41
N GLN A 417 -0.30 9.58 -3.62
CA GLN A 417 -0.02 8.93 -4.87
C GLN A 417 1.29 9.43 -5.48
N THR A 418 2.31 9.74 -4.67
CA THR A 418 3.62 10.12 -5.21
C THR A 418 4.45 8.90 -5.56
N ARG A 419 5.42 9.05 -6.47
CA ARG A 419 6.29 7.94 -6.89
C ARG A 419 7.02 7.30 -5.70
N LEU A 420 7.51 8.12 -4.76
CA LEU A 420 8.22 7.67 -3.55
C LEU A 420 7.33 6.85 -2.61
N GLU A 421 6.03 7.15 -2.55
CA GLU A 421 5.06 6.44 -1.72
C GLU A 421 4.52 5.17 -2.41
N MET A 422 4.33 5.24 -3.73
CA MET A 422 3.62 4.22 -4.50
C MET A 422 4.50 3.10 -5.04
N ASP A 423 5.80 3.36 -5.30
CA ASP A 423 6.76 2.36 -5.78
C ASP A 423 7.30 1.52 -4.61
N ILE A 424 6.92 0.25 -4.58
CA ILE A 424 7.34 -0.72 -3.56
C ILE A 424 8.25 -1.80 -4.18
N PRO A 425 9.14 -2.41 -3.40
CA PRO A 425 10.01 -3.47 -3.90
C PRO A 425 9.22 -4.76 -4.20
N CYS A 426 9.70 -5.52 -5.18
CA CYS A 426 9.32 -6.91 -5.41
C CYS A 426 10.61 -7.70 -5.65
N LEU A 427 11.39 -7.90 -4.59
CA LEU A 427 12.70 -8.55 -4.70
C LEU A 427 12.52 -10.06 -4.58
N VAL A 428 12.94 -10.77 -5.63
CA VAL A 428 12.91 -12.22 -5.74
C VAL A 428 14.29 -12.77 -5.40
N ASP A 429 14.33 -13.73 -4.48
CA ASP A 429 15.51 -14.53 -4.15
C ASP A 429 15.10 -16.00 -4.02
N VAL A 430 15.95 -16.91 -4.50
CA VAL A 430 15.75 -18.35 -4.33
C VAL A 430 17.01 -18.91 -3.69
N VAL A 431 16.85 -19.50 -2.50
CA VAL A 431 17.95 -20.00 -1.67
C VAL A 431 18.47 -21.34 -2.16
#